data_AF-A0A2N6L4Z4-F1
#
_entry.id   AF-A0A2N6L4Z4-F1
#
_cell.length_a   1.000
_cell.length_b   1.000
_cell.length_c   1.000
_cell.angle_alpha   90.00
_cell.angle_beta   90.00
_cell.angle_gamma   90.00
#
_symmetry.space_group_name_H-M   'P 1'
#
loop_
_entity.id
_entity.type
_entity.pdbx_description
1 polymer ?
#
loop_
_entity_poly.entity_id
_entity_poly.type
_entity_poly.pdbx_seq_one_letter_code
_entity_poly.pdbx_strand_id
1 'polypeptide(L)' 'MSLTLALDFGSTKLAAAIAHAGSQEWLGYERRLSPGNADASTDLEIMRSLLPEINFEVVPAGLGDDAPLWGQ' A
#
# COMPACT_ATOMS: atom_id res chain seq x y z
N MET A 1 -8.90 -16.36 10.89
CA MET A 1 -9.32 -15.04 10.39
C MET A 1 -8.10 -14.38 9.79
N SER A 2 -8.10 -14.13 8.48
CA SER A 2 -6.95 -13.59 7.76
C SER A 2 -7.24 -12.16 7.32
N LEU A 3 -6.21 -11.32 7.35
CA LEU A 3 -6.26 -9.93 6.91
C LEU A 3 -5.44 -9.78 5.62
N THR A 4 -5.89 -8.92 4.72
CA THR A 4 -5.15 -8.50 3.54
C THR A 4 -4.71 -7.05 3.74
N LEU A 5 -3.43 -6.80 3.56
CA LEU A 5 -2.85 -5.47 3.48
C LEU A 5 -2.61 -5.13 2.01
N ALA A 6 -3.20 -4.03 1.55
CA ALA A 6 -2.98 -3.48 0.22
C ALA A 6 -2.14 -2.20 0.31
N LEU A 7 -1.08 -2.12 -0.50
CA LEU A 7 -0.18 -0.96 -0.58
C LEU A 7 -0.14 -0.45 -2.02
N ASP A 8 -0.48 0.83 -2.20
CA ASP A 8 -0.46 1.53 -3.50
C ASP A 8 0.67 2.57 -3.52
N PHE A 9 1.71 2.27 -4.30
CA PHE A 9 2.86 3.15 -4.47
C PHE A 9 2.67 4.00 -5.73
N GLY A 10 1.91 5.08 -5.63
CA GLY A 10 1.82 6.09 -6.67
C GLY A 10 3.02 7.05 -6.64
N SER A 11 3.35 7.63 -7.80
CA SER A 11 4.50 8.54 -7.96
C SER A 11 4.47 9.82 -7.12
N THR A 12 3.32 10.17 -6.54
CA THR A 12 3.18 11.33 -5.61
C THR A 12 2.32 11.00 -4.38
N LYS A 13 1.76 9.80 -4.32
CA LYS A 13 0.72 9.43 -3.37
C LYS A 13 0.95 7.98 -2.96
N LEU A 14 1.02 7.77 -1.66
CA LEU A 14 1.12 6.46 -1.05
C LEU A 14 -0.19 6.19 -0.34
N ALA A 15 -0.79 5.02 -0.55
CA ALA A 15 -1.97 4.59 0.18
C ALA A 15 -1.81 3.18 0.74
N ALA A 16 -2.37 2.95 1.93
CA ALA A 16 -2.40 1.68 2.60
C ALA A 16 -3.82 1.36 3.04
N ALA A 17 -4.27 0.12 2.85
CA ALA A 17 -5.60 -0.31 3.27
C ALA A 17 -5.56 -1.72 3.85
N ILE A 18 -6.47 -2.00 4.80
CA ILE A 18 -6.63 -3.31 5.42
C ILE A 18 -8.05 -3.81 5.15
N ALA A 19 -8.20 -5.07 4.79
CA ALA A 19 -9.48 -5.75 4.64
C ALA A 19 -9.43 -7.16 5.22
N HIS A 20 -10.58 -7.76 5.48
CA HIS A 20 -10.65 -9.21 5.67
C HIS A 20 -10.36 -9.93 4.34
N ALA A 21 -9.61 -11.03 4.40
CA ALA A 21 -9.34 -11.83 3.22
C ALA A 21 -10.65 -12.32 2.58
N GLY A 22 -10.86 -12.00 1.31
CA GLY A 22 -12.09 -12.31 0.57
C GLY A 22 -13.25 -11.32 0.77
N SER A 23 -13.06 -10.26 1.57
CA SER A 23 -14.02 -9.18 1.73
C SER A 23 -13.75 -8.04 0.75
N GLN A 24 -14.81 -7.33 0.36
CA GLN A 24 -14.72 -6.07 -0.40
C GLN A 24 -14.79 -4.83 0.50
N GLU A 25 -14.86 -5.01 1.81
CA GLU A 25 -14.98 -3.93 2.79
C GLU A 25 -13.63 -3.60 3.42
N TRP A 26 -13.25 -2.32 3.39
CA TRP A 26 -12.06 -1.81 4.04
C TRP A 26 -12.28 -1.65 5.54
N LEU A 27 -11.41 -2.25 6.34
CA LEU A 27 -11.33 -2.09 7.79
C LEU A 27 -10.56 -0.83 8.19
N GLY A 28 -9.64 -0.38 7.33
CA GLY A 28 -8.86 0.84 7.52
C GLY A 28 -8.26 1.27 6.19
N TYR A 29 -8.12 2.59 6.01
CA TYR A 29 -7.53 3.22 4.82
C TYR A 29 -6.79 4.48 5.25
N GLU A 30 -5.53 4.61 4.83
CA GLU A 30 -4.73 5.81 5.03
C GLU A 30 -3.98 6.18 3.76
N ARG A 31 -3.79 7.49 3.54
CA ARG A 31 -3.08 8.02 2.37
C ARG A 31 -2.19 9.18 2.77
N ARG A 32 -0.98 9.22 2.22
CA ARG A 32 -0.01 10.28 2.43
C ARG A 32 0.63 10.74 1.11
N LEU A 33 0.97 12.01 1.02
CA LEU A 33 1.74 12.53 -0.12
C LEU A 33 3.21 12.20 0.06
N SER A 34 3.85 11.72 -1.00
CA SER A 34 5.30 11.62 -1.05
C SER A 34 5.90 13.01 -1.19
N PRO A 35 6.96 13.35 -0.42
CA PRO A 35 7.74 14.56 -0.64
C PRO A 35 8.22 14.67 -2.09
N GLY A 36 8.32 15.90 -2.62
CA GLY A 36 8.69 16.12 -4.04
C GLY A 36 10.10 15.67 -4.44
N ASN A 37 10.93 15.24 -3.49
CA ASN A 37 12.26 14.67 -3.69
C ASN A 37 12.41 13.26 -3.07
N ALA A 38 11.28 12.59 -2.77
CA ALA A 38 11.31 11.27 -2.17
C ALA A 38 11.91 10.25 -3.16
N ASP A 39 12.81 9.42 -2.63
CA ASP A 39 13.27 8.20 -3.29
C ASP A 39 12.42 7.01 -2.81
N ALA A 40 12.50 5.88 -3.51
CA ALA A 40 11.85 4.63 -3.13
C ALA A 40 12.09 4.25 -1.67
N SER A 41 13.27 4.56 -1.12
CA SER A 41 13.59 4.33 0.29
C SER A 41 12.71 5.17 1.23
N THR A 42 12.50 6.45 0.89
CA THR A 42 11.61 7.36 1.63
C THR A 42 10.16 6.90 1.54
N ASP A 43 9.72 6.46 0.37
CA ASP A 43 8.36 5.95 0.19
C ASP A 43 8.11 4.68 1.03
N LEU A 44 9.10 3.78 1.11
CA LEU A 44 9.03 2.60 1.98
C LEU A 44 8.94 2.97 3.46
N GLU A 45 9.69 3.97 3.91
CA GLU A 45 9.60 4.43 5.31
C GLU A 45 8.25 5.05 5.62
N ILE A 46 7.69 5.84 4.68
CA ILE A 46 6.35 6.39 4.83
C ILE A 46 5.33 5.26 4.90
N MET A 47 5.37 4.31 3.96
CA MET A 47 4.47 3.17 3.97
C MET A 47 4.57 2.37 5.26
N ARG A 48 5.79 2.09 5.74
CA ARG A 48 6.00 1.39 7.02
C ARG A 48 5.36 2.14 8.20
N SER A 49 5.35 3.48 8.16
CA SER A 49 4.65 4.30 9.16
C SER A 49 3.13 4.27 9.04
N LEU A 50 2.56 3.96 7.86
CA LEU A 50 1.11 3.80 7.68
C LEU A 50 0.63 2.42 8.10
N LEU A 51 1.56 1.47 8.30
CA LEU A 51 1.21 0.15 8.83
C LEU A 51 0.90 0.29 10.31
N PRO A 52 -0.28 -0.14 10.78
CA PRO A 52 -0.50 -0.26 12.21
C PRO A 52 0.51 -1.24 12.80
N GLU A 53 0.88 -1.06 14.07
CA GLU A 53 1.74 -1.98 14.83
C GLU A 53 1.05 -3.35 14.94
N ILE A 54 1.18 -4.15 13.89
CA ILE A 54 0.61 -5.48 13.75
C ILE A 54 1.73 -6.38 13.28
N ASN A 55 1.90 -7.51 13.96
CA ASN A 55 2.87 -8.52 13.57
C ASN A 55 2.28 -9.29 12.38
N PHE A 56 2.68 -8.95 11.16
CA PHE A 56 2.26 -9.65 9.94
C PHE A 56 3.39 -10.52 9.39
N GLU A 57 3.04 -11.74 8.98
CA GLU A 57 3.87 -12.52 8.07
C GLU A 57 3.69 -11.93 6.67
N VAL A 58 4.75 -11.31 6.14
CA VAL A 58 4.74 -10.76 4.79
C VAL A 58 4.96 -11.90 3.82
N VAL A 59 3.88 -12.40 3.22
CA VAL A 59 3.95 -13.28 2.05
C VAL A 59 3.96 -12.41 0.79
N PRO A 60 4.87 -12.65 -0.18
CA PRO A 60 4.82 -11.95 -1.47
C PRO A 60 3.50 -12.25 -2.18
N ALA A 61 2.57 -11.31 -2.17
CA ALA A 61 1.46 -11.29 -3.11
C ALA A 61 2.02 -10.77 -4.44
N GLY A 62 1.74 -11.47 -5.53
CA GLY A 62 2.39 -11.26 -6.83
C GLY A 62 2.58 -9.79 -7.21
N LEU A 63 3.81 -9.45 -7.61
CA LEU A 63 4.15 -8.16 -8.20
C LEU A 63 3.62 -8.15 -9.65
N GLY A 64 2.52 -7.44 -9.90
CA GLY A 64 1.94 -7.30 -11.23
C GLY A 64 2.02 -5.85 -11.71
N ASP A 65 2.75 -5.61 -12.80
CA ASP A 65 2.83 -4.32 -13.51
C ASP A 65 1.67 -4.18 -14.52
N ASP A 66 0.44 -4.52 -14.12
CA ASP A 66 -0.75 -4.41 -15.00
C ASP A 66 -1.42 -3.03 -14.88
N ALA A 67 -0.71 -2.02 -14.34
CA ALA A 67 -1.23 -0.66 -14.28
C ALA A 67 -1.36 -0.16 -15.74
N PRO A 68 -2.58 0.06 -16.26
CA PRO A 68 -2.72 0.61 -17.60
C PRO A 68 -2.07 1.99 -17.63
N LEU A 69 -1.31 2.28 -18.68
CA LEU A 69 -0.82 3.63 -18.95
C LEU A 69 -2.04 4.51 -19.25
N TRP A 70 -2.57 5.19 -18.23
CA TRP A 70 -3.66 6.14 -18.40
C TRP A 70 -3.16 7.33 -19.22
N GLY A 71 -3.62 7.46 -20.48
CA GLY A 71 -3.36 8.65 -21.30
C GLY A 71 -3.03 8.44 -22.78
N GLN A 72 -3.29 7.28 -23.38
CA GLN A 72 -3.26 7.11 -24.84
C GLN A 72 -4.61 7.47 -25.48
#